data_AF-A0A851LW24-F1
#
_entry.id   AF-A0A851LW24-F1
#
_cell.length_a   1.000
_cell.length_b   1.000
_cell.length_c   1.000
_cell.angle_alpha   90.00
_cell.angle_beta   90.00
_cell.angle_gamma   90.00
#
_symmetry.space_group_name_H-M   'P 1'
#
loop_
_entity.id
_entity.type
_entity.pdbx_description
1 polymer ?
#
loop_
_entity_poly.entity_id
_entity_poly.type
_entity_poly.pdbx_seq_one_letter_code
_entity_poly.pdbx_strand_id
1 'polypeptide(L)' 'ASRWTDEDGRCLPLLAPGQAEAGTYKLRFETAAYWQGLGHASFYPFVEVVFTVADPAQKLHVPLLISPYSYTTYRGS' A
#
# COMPACT_ATOMS: atom_id res chain seq x y z
N ALA A 1 -3.18 -6.12 9.88
CA ALA A 1 -4.53 -5.86 9.30
C ALA A 1 -4.47 -6.13 7.80
N SER A 2 -5.58 -6.55 7.19
CA SER A 2 -5.71 -6.76 5.73
C SER A 2 -7.01 -6.12 5.24
N ARG A 3 -6.98 -5.43 4.10
CA ARG A 3 -8.12 -4.76 3.45
C ARG A 3 -7.95 -4.74 1.92
N TRP A 4 -9.03 -4.41 1.22
CA TRP A 4 -9.05 -4.23 -0.23
C TRP A 4 -9.16 -2.74 -0.57
N THR A 5 -8.62 -2.36 -1.73
CA THR A 5 -8.85 -1.02 -2.28
C THR A 5 -10.28 -0.89 -2.79
N ASP A 6 -10.85 0.30 -2.69
CA ASP A 6 -12.11 0.67 -3.32
C ASP A 6 -11.94 0.90 -4.84
N GLU A 7 -13.02 1.31 -5.51
CA GLU A 7 -13.06 1.57 -6.95
C GLU A 7 -12.12 2.71 -7.37
N ASP A 8 -11.77 3.61 -6.45
CA ASP A 8 -10.81 4.71 -6.66
C ASP A 8 -9.35 4.29 -6.34
N GLY A 9 -9.12 3.01 -6.01
CA GLY A 9 -7.80 2.49 -5.67
C GLY A 9 -7.32 2.86 -4.27
N ARG A 10 -8.22 3.28 -3.36
CA ARG A 10 -7.88 3.74 -2.00
C ARG A 10 -8.26 2.70 -0.95
N CYS A 11 -7.55 2.72 0.17
CA CYS A 11 -7.89 1.91 1.34
C CYS A 11 -7.86 2.80 2.59
N LEU A 12 -9.03 3.32 2.99
CA LEU A 12 -9.16 4.27 4.09
C LEU A 12 -10.27 3.85 5.07
N PRO A 13 -10.01 3.76 6.39
CA PRO A 13 -8.70 3.72 7.04
C PRO A 13 -8.14 2.28 7.10
N LEU A 14 -6.82 2.13 6.90
CA LEU A 14 -6.19 0.81 7.05
C LEU A 14 -6.12 0.36 8.52
N LEU A 15 -5.76 1.27 9.42
CA LEU A 15 -5.77 1.09 10.88
C LEU A 15 -6.84 1.99 11.49
N ALA A 16 -7.51 1.55 12.56
CA ALA A 16 -8.45 2.43 13.25
C ALA A 16 -7.72 3.62 13.90
N PRO A 17 -8.38 4.78 14.08
CA PRO A 17 -7.79 5.92 14.76
C PRO A 17 -7.19 5.52 16.12
N GLY A 18 -5.96 5.95 16.40
CA GLY A 18 -5.25 5.64 17.64
C GLY A 18 -4.57 4.26 17.71
N GLN A 19 -4.64 3.45 16.65
CA GLN A 19 -3.94 2.14 16.60
C GLN A 19 -2.53 2.21 16.02
N ALA A 20 -2.13 3.36 15.46
CA ALA A 20 -0.75 3.55 15.01
C ALA A 20 0.14 3.90 16.20
N GLU A 21 1.33 3.32 16.23
CA GLU A 21 2.40 3.64 17.17
C GLU A 21 3.63 4.08 16.39
N ALA A 22 4.60 4.69 17.08
CA ALA A 22 5.88 4.99 16.45
C ALA A 22 6.63 3.68 16.21
N GLY A 23 7.17 3.47 15.02
CA GLY A 23 7.83 2.23 14.68
C GLY A 23 8.00 2.01 13.18
N THR A 24 8.52 0.84 12.83
CA THR A 24 8.68 0.41 11.43
C THR A 24 7.49 -0.45 11.03
N TYR A 25 6.84 -0.07 9.95
CA TYR A 25 5.69 -0.75 9.37
C TYR A 25 6.01 -1.26 7.98
N LYS A 26 5.23 -2.25 7.54
CA LYS A 26 5.29 -2.79 6.19
C LYS A 26 3.88 -2.89 5.61
N LEU A 27 3.70 -2.33 4.43
CA LEU A 27 2.54 -2.59 3.59
C LEU A 27 2.91 -3.61 2.53
N ARG A 28 2.01 -4.56 2.31
CA ARG A 28 2.13 -5.57 1.26
C ARG A 28 0.95 -5.43 0.31
N PHE A 29 1.24 -5.19 -0.95
CA PHE A 29 0.28 -5.08 -2.04
C PHE A 29 0.32 -6.37 -2.86
N GLU A 30 -0.81 -7.07 -2.99
CA GLU A 30 -0.92 -8.31 -3.77
C GLU A 30 -1.05 -8.00 -5.28
N THR A 31 0.02 -7.46 -5.86
CA THR A 31 0.02 -6.89 -7.22
C THR A 31 -0.17 -7.94 -8.32
N ALA A 32 0.35 -9.16 -8.14
CA ALA A 32 0.14 -10.21 -9.13
C ALA A 32 -1.33 -10.62 -9.23
N ALA A 33 -2.02 -10.78 -8.10
CA ALA A 33 -3.44 -11.11 -8.08
C ALA A 33 -4.27 -10.02 -8.77
N TYR A 34 -3.93 -8.75 -8.53
CA TYR A 34 -4.55 -7.61 -9.20
C TYR A 34 -4.41 -7.69 -10.74
N TRP A 35 -3.19 -7.83 -11.25
CA TRP A 35 -2.96 -7.89 -12.70
C TRP A 35 -3.54 -9.14 -13.35
N GLN A 36 -3.46 -10.29 -12.68
CA GLN A 36 -4.07 -11.54 -13.15
C GLN A 36 -5.59 -11.41 -13.29
N GLY A 37 -6.26 -10.75 -12.35
CA GLY A 37 -7.69 -10.44 -12.43
C GLY A 37 -8.07 -9.58 -13.63
N LEU A 38 -7.11 -8.80 -14.17
CA LEU A 38 -7.25 -8.00 -15.39
C LEU A 38 -6.75 -8.71 -16.65
N GLY A 39 -6.31 -9.97 -16.57
CA GLY A 39 -5.80 -10.72 -17.71
C GLY A 39 -4.37 -10.35 -18.12
N HIS A 40 -3.60 -9.72 -17.24
CA HIS A 40 -2.20 -9.35 -17.48
C HIS A 40 -1.24 -10.18 -16.64
N ALA A 41 -0.05 -10.46 -17.20
CA ALA A 41 1.07 -10.93 -16.41
C ALA A 41 1.58 -9.81 -15.50
N SER A 42 2.12 -10.16 -14.34
CA SER A 42 2.85 -9.22 -13.49
C SER A 42 4.27 -9.71 -13.31
N PHE A 43 5.24 -8.81 -13.43
CA PHE A 43 6.62 -9.09 -13.09
C PHE A 43 6.81 -9.23 -11.57
N TYR A 44 5.99 -8.52 -10.79
CA TYR A 44 6.08 -8.51 -9.34
C TYR A 44 5.04 -9.46 -8.72
N PRO A 45 5.45 -10.51 -8.00
CA PRO A 45 4.50 -11.40 -7.32
C PRO A 45 3.67 -10.63 -6.28
N PHE A 46 4.28 -9.62 -5.66
CA PHE A 46 3.70 -8.66 -4.73
C PHE A 46 4.70 -7.50 -4.58
N VAL A 47 4.27 -6.39 -3.99
CA VAL A 47 5.16 -5.27 -3.61
C VAL A 47 5.07 -5.04 -2.11
N GLU A 48 6.22 -4.96 -1.45
CA GLU A 48 6.31 -4.55 -0.05
C GLU A 48 6.93 -3.16 0.07
N VAL A 49 6.26 -2.29 0.83
CA VAL A 49 6.74 -0.94 1.15
C VAL A 49 6.97 -0.86 2.65
N VAL A 50 8.23 -0.75 3.04
CA VAL A 50 8.66 -0.62 4.45
C VAL A 50 8.92 0.85 4.74
N PHE A 51 8.37 1.37 5.84
CA PHE A 51 8.51 2.77 6.22
C PHE A 51 8.41 2.97 7.74
N THR A 52 8.87 4.12 8.20
CA THR A 52 8.85 4.50 9.60
C THR A 52 7.69 5.46 9.87
N VAL A 53 6.92 5.16 10.91
CA VAL A 53 6.00 6.08 11.57
C VAL A 53 6.78 6.72 12.72
N ALA A 54 7.09 8.01 12.61
CA ALA A 54 7.77 8.76 13.68
C ALA A 54 6.76 9.43 14.62
N ASP A 55 5.69 9.99 14.06
CA ASP A 55 4.61 10.66 14.78
C ASP A 55 3.27 9.99 14.40
N PRO A 56 2.66 9.19 15.30
CA PRO A 56 1.40 8.51 15.03
C PRO A 56 0.20 9.44 14.86
N ALA A 57 0.31 10.71 15.28
CA ALA A 57 -0.75 11.70 15.09
C ALA A 57 -0.77 12.26 13.66
N GLN A 58 0.33 12.11 12.91
CA GLN A 58 0.39 12.57 11.52
C GLN A 58 -0.33 11.60 10.58
N LYS A 59 -1.12 12.17 9.67
CA LYS A 59 -1.65 11.42 8.53
C LYS A 59 -0.49 10.94 7.66
N LEU A 60 -0.46 9.64 7.38
CA LEU A 60 0.47 9.04 6.45
C LEU A 60 -0.26 8.53 5.23
N HIS A 61 0.22 8.93 4.06
CA HIS A 61 -0.28 8.48 2.77
C HIS A 61 0.87 7.82 2.02
N VAL A 62 0.74 6.53 1.72
CA VAL A 62 1.77 5.71 1.06
C VAL A 62 1.18 5.15 -0.24
N PRO A 63 1.19 5.92 -1.35
CA PRO A 63 0.71 5.46 -2.64
C PRO A 63 1.64 4.43 -3.29
N LEU A 64 1.05 3.61 -4.16
CA LEU A 64 1.77 2.74 -5.10
C LEU A 64 1.28 3.05 -6.52
N LEU A 65 2.15 3.63 -7.34
CA LEU A 65 1.91 3.77 -8.77
C LEU A 65 2.54 2.55 -9.45
N ILE A 66 1.76 1.78 -10.19
CA ILE A 66 2.22 0.49 -10.69
C ILE A 66 1.80 0.26 -12.14
N SER A 67 2.74 -0.28 -12.92
CA SER A 67 2.52 -0.97 -14.18
C SER A 67 2.92 -2.44 -14.02
N PRO A 68 2.65 -3.32 -15.00
CA PRO A 68 3.06 -4.71 -14.91
C PRO A 68 4.57 -4.94 -14.71
N TYR A 69 5.43 -3.97 -15.06
CA TYR A 69 6.90 -4.09 -15.08
C TYR A 69 7.65 -2.91 -14.44
N SER A 70 6.95 -1.98 -13.80
CA SER A 70 7.55 -0.89 -13.02
C SER A 70 6.63 -0.47 -11.88
N TYR A 71 7.18 0.03 -10.79
CA TYR A 71 6.40 0.72 -9.77
C TYR A 71 7.20 1.85 -9.11
N THR A 72 6.47 2.79 -8.53
CA THR A 72 7.00 3.87 -7.71
C THR A 72 6.14 4.02 -6.46
N THR A 73 6.78 4.31 -5.33
CA THR A 73 6.11 4.67 -4.07
C THR A 73 6.83 5.85 -3.43
N TYR A 74 6.14 6.57 -2.55
CA TYR A 74 6.66 7.74 -1.85
C TYR A 74 5.78 8.05 -0.63
N ARG A 75 6.20 8.99 0.22
CA ARG A 75 5.33 9.59 1.25
C ARG A 75 4.53 10.73 0.62
N GLY A 76 3.23 10.54 0.45
CA GLY A 76 2.30 11.59 0.05
C GLY A 76 1.90 12.51 1.20
N SER A 77 1.30 13.64 0.85
CA SER A 77 0.61 14.57 1.76
C SER A 77 -0.77 14.07 2.18
#